data_AF-A0A1M3MVB4-F1
#
_entry.id   AF-A0A1M3MVB4-F1
#
_cell.length_a   1.000
_cell.length_b   1.000
_cell.length_c   1.000
_cell.angle_alpha   90.00
_cell.angle_beta   90.00
_cell.angle_gamma   90.00
#
_symmetry.space_group_name_H-M   'P 1'
#
loop_
_entity.id
_entity.type
_entity.pdbx_description
1 polymer ?
#
loop_
_entity_poly.entity_id
_entity_poly.type
_entity_poly.pdbx_seq_one_letter_code
_entity_poly.pdbx_strand_id
1 'polypeptide(L)'
;MSGWNISLDTSDADAVPYFNWDAPVTNGAVRRALADGTEDDKLFWTARILREARYPDVWSYLRLRRDVLPRWDRLRPQLGRRRPFWEFLIGRWRDDGLI
;
A
#
# COMPACT_ATOMS: atom_id res chain seq x y z
N MET A 1 -10.83 13.55 -24.93
CA MET A 1 -10.97 12.71 -23.72
C MET A 1 -9.70 12.87 -22.91
N SER A 2 -9.75 13.60 -21.81
CA SER A 2 -8.59 13.74 -20.92
C SER A 2 -8.38 12.40 -20.22
N GLY A 3 -7.46 11.58 -20.75
CA GLY A 3 -7.04 10.36 -20.07
C GLY A 3 -6.35 10.71 -18.76
N TRP A 4 -6.50 9.85 -17.75
CA TRP A 4 -5.75 9.99 -16.51
C TRP A 4 -4.26 9.80 -16.78
N ASN A 5 -3.41 10.59 -16.12
CA ASN A 5 -1.97 10.40 -16.19
C ASN A 5 -1.57 9.19 -15.32
N ILE A 6 -1.70 7.98 -15.85
CA ILE A 6 -1.28 6.76 -15.16
C ILE A 6 0.24 6.60 -15.31
N SER A 7 0.96 6.52 -14.20
CA SER A 7 2.42 6.48 -14.19
C SER A 7 2.99 5.34 -13.34
N LEU A 8 4.19 4.90 -13.72
CA LEU A 8 5.06 4.06 -12.89
C LEU A 8 5.85 4.89 -11.86
N ASP A 9 5.94 6.20 -12.05
CA ASP A 9 6.59 7.10 -11.11
C ASP A 9 5.69 7.29 -9.88
N THR A 10 6.08 6.66 -8.76
CA THR A 10 5.36 6.77 -7.49
C THR A 10 5.68 8.07 -6.74
N SER A 11 6.64 8.88 -7.22
CA SER A 11 7.06 10.14 -6.62
C SER A 11 6.29 11.35 -7.16
N ASP A 12 5.83 11.31 -8.41
CA ASP A 12 4.99 12.35 -9.01
C ASP A 12 3.62 12.41 -8.29
N ALA A 13 3.36 13.48 -7.56
CA ALA A 13 2.16 13.63 -6.73
C ALA A 13 0.86 13.71 -7.55
N ASP A 14 0.93 14.17 -8.80
CA ASP A 14 -0.23 14.42 -9.66
C ASP A 14 -0.53 13.23 -10.59
N ALA A 15 0.42 12.30 -10.72
CA ALA A 15 0.19 11.04 -11.41
C ALA A 15 -0.73 10.10 -10.62
N VAL A 16 -1.56 9.36 -11.35
CA VAL A 16 -2.28 8.19 -10.85
C VAL A 16 -1.30 7.01 -10.84
N PRO A 17 -1.04 6.35 -9.70
CA PRO A 17 -0.17 5.19 -9.71
C PRO A 17 -0.77 4.08 -10.55
N TYR A 18 0.06 3.33 -11.27
CA TYR A 18 -0.36 2.21 -12.12
C TYR A 18 -1.29 1.19 -11.44
N PHE A 19 -1.23 1.06 -10.11
CA PHE A 19 -2.08 0.15 -9.34
C PHE A 19 -3.48 0.72 -9.01
N ASN A 20 -3.77 1.97 -9.40
CA ASN A 20 -5.06 2.66 -9.24
C ASN A 20 -5.77 2.91 -10.59
N TRP A 21 -5.49 2.10 -11.61
CA TRP A 21 -6.07 2.27 -12.96
C TRP A 21 -7.60 2.23 -13.00
N ASP A 22 -8.25 1.64 -12.00
CA ASP A 22 -9.70 1.50 -11.87
C ASP A 22 -10.37 2.66 -11.11
N ALA A 23 -9.59 3.43 -10.34
CA ALA A 23 -10.06 4.56 -9.54
C ALA A 23 -8.95 5.61 -9.44
N PRO A 24 -9.05 6.75 -10.15
CA PRO A 24 -7.94 7.66 -10.46
C PRO A 24 -7.53 8.56 -9.30
N VAL A 25 -7.19 7.96 -8.17
CA VAL A 25 -6.67 8.65 -7.01
C VAL A 25 -5.17 8.79 -7.20
N THR A 26 -4.68 10.04 -7.23
CA THR A 26 -3.28 10.35 -7.45
C THR A 26 -2.39 9.91 -6.29
N ASN A 27 -1.08 9.83 -6.54
CA ASN A 27 -0.08 9.54 -5.51
C ASN A 27 -0.21 10.48 -4.30
N GLY A 28 -0.39 11.78 -4.54
CA GLY A 28 -0.59 12.77 -3.49
C GLY A 28 -1.85 12.53 -2.66
N ALA A 29 -2.95 12.15 -3.31
CA ALA A 29 -4.20 11.84 -2.61
C ALA A 29 -4.12 10.55 -1.78
N VAL A 30 -3.47 9.49 -2.30
CA VAL A 30 -3.20 8.26 -1.53
C VAL A 30 -2.36 8.58 -0.30
N ARG A 31 -1.31 9.39 -0.45
CA ARG A 31 -0.45 9.83 0.66
C ARG A 31 -1.22 10.60 1.73
N ARG A 32 -2.08 11.53 1.31
CA ARG A 32 -2.93 12.29 2.23
C ARG A 32 -3.89 11.38 2.99
N ALA A 33 -4.53 10.42 2.31
CA ALA A 33 -5.41 9.46 2.97
C ALA A 33 -4.66 8.58 3.99
N LEU A 34 -3.42 8.18 3.69
CA LEU A 34 -2.58 7.43 4.64
C LEU A 34 -2.13 8.29 5.84
N ALA A 35 -1.88 9.58 5.64
CA ALA A 35 -1.43 10.48 6.70
C ALA A 35 -2.59 10.97 7.60
N ASP A 36 -3.62 11.53 6.97
CA ASP A 36 -4.65 12.35 7.62
C ASP A 36 -6.03 11.71 7.60
N GLY A 37 -6.19 10.59 6.88
CA GLY A 37 -7.46 9.88 6.78
C GLY A 37 -7.88 9.19 8.06
N THR A 38 -9.11 8.67 8.05
CA THR A 38 -9.63 7.81 9.11
C THR A 38 -8.84 6.51 9.20
N GLU A 39 -9.01 5.75 10.28
CA GLU A 39 -8.37 4.43 10.38
C GLU A 39 -8.85 3.46 9.29
N ASP A 40 -10.08 3.62 8.81
CA ASP A 40 -10.59 2.81 7.70
C ASP A 40 -10.00 3.24 6.36
N ASP A 41 -9.79 4.53 6.12
CA ASP A 41 -9.05 5.03 4.94
C ASP A 41 -7.63 4.45 4.92
N LYS A 42 -6.93 4.52 6.05
CA LYS A 42 -5.57 3.98 6.19
C LYS A 42 -5.53 2.49 5.95
N LEU A 43 -6.48 1.75 6.52
CA LEU A 43 -6.58 0.30 6.33
C LEU A 43 -6.85 -0.06 4.87
N PHE A 44 -7.80 0.63 4.23
CA PHE A 44 -8.14 0.45 2.82
C PHE A 44 -6.93 0.67 1.92
N TRP A 45 -6.26 1.82 2.05
CA TRP A 45 -5.10 2.14 1.22
C TRP A 45 -3.91 1.22 1.47
N THR A 46 -3.67 0.87 2.74
CA THR A 46 -2.61 -0.08 3.09
C THR A 46 -2.88 -1.45 2.46
N ALA A 47 -4.10 -1.98 2.56
CA ALA A 47 -4.46 -3.27 1.96
C ALA A 47 -4.34 -3.24 0.43
N ARG A 48 -4.78 -2.15 -0.21
CA ARG A 48 -4.67 -1.97 -1.67
C ARG A 48 -3.21 -1.95 -2.13
N ILE A 49 -2.36 -1.15 -1.48
CA ILE A 49 -0.93 -1.05 -1.83
C ILE A 49 -0.25 -2.41 -1.67
N LEU A 50 -0.48 -3.12 -0.56
CA LEU A 50 0.10 -4.45 -0.35
C LEU A 50 -0.40 -5.50 -1.37
N ARG A 51 -1.59 -5.31 -1.94
CA ARG A 51 -2.14 -6.21 -2.96
C ARG A 51 -1.58 -5.95 -4.36
N GLU A 52 -1.57 -4.69 -4.75
CA GLU A 52 -1.48 -4.32 -6.17
C GLU A 52 -0.11 -3.73 -6.54
N ALA A 53 0.59 -3.08 -5.61
CA ALA A 53 1.89 -2.50 -5.89
C ALA A 53 2.99 -3.58 -5.99
N ARG A 54 3.99 -3.31 -6.82
CA ARG A 54 5.26 -4.05 -6.84
C ARG A 54 5.93 -3.86 -5.48
N TYR A 55 6.61 -4.90 -5.00
CA TYR A 55 7.22 -4.90 -3.67
C TYR A 55 8.10 -3.67 -3.36
N PRO A 56 8.98 -3.19 -4.28
CA PRO A 56 9.77 -1.99 -4.00
C PRO A 56 8.91 -0.73 -3.80
N ASP A 57 7.83 -0.60 -4.58
CA ASP A 57 6.96 0.58 -4.59
C ASP A 57 6.10 0.68 -3.34
N VAL A 58 5.82 -0.45 -2.67
CA VAL A 58 5.09 -0.47 -1.39
C VAL A 58 5.71 0.50 -0.39
N TRP A 59 7.03 0.51 -0.32
CA TRP A 59 7.79 1.30 0.65
C TRP A 59 7.89 2.77 0.28
N SER A 60 7.52 3.14 -0.96
CA SER A 60 7.30 4.54 -1.32
C SER A 60 6.09 5.13 -0.60
N TYR A 61 5.13 4.33 -0.14
CA TYR A 61 3.92 4.81 0.56
C TYR A 61 3.87 4.42 2.03
N LEU A 62 4.32 3.20 2.36
CA LEU A 62 4.12 2.59 3.66
C LEU A 62 5.43 2.43 4.42
N ARG A 63 5.33 2.49 5.75
CA ARG A 63 6.37 2.12 6.70
C ARG A 63 5.90 0.88 7.45
N LEU A 64 6.67 -0.21 7.36
CA LEU A 64 6.33 -1.51 7.95
C LEU A 64 5.88 -1.41 9.42
N ARG A 65 6.67 -0.76 10.29
CA ARG A 65 6.41 -0.66 11.72
C ARG A 65 5.24 0.27 12.09
N ARG A 66 4.97 1.30 11.28
CA ARG A 66 3.94 2.33 11.56
C ARG A 66 2.59 1.98 10.94
N ASP A 67 2.61 1.49 9.70
CA ASP A 67 1.40 1.38 8.88
C ASP A 67 0.90 -0.06 8.83
N VAL A 68 1.81 -1.03 8.65
CA VAL A 68 1.47 -2.44 8.38
C VAL A 68 1.33 -3.26 9.67
N LEU A 69 2.39 -3.35 10.49
CA LEU A 69 2.40 -4.24 11.67
C LEU A 69 1.27 -3.94 12.68
N PRO A 70 0.97 -2.68 13.04
CA PRO A 70 -0.10 -2.40 14.00
C PRO A 70 -1.50 -2.78 13.49
N ARG A 71 -1.66 -2.92 12.18
CA ARG A 71 -2.95 -3.23 11.52
C ARG A 71 -2.97 -4.65 10.95
N TRP A 72 -1.94 -5.45 11.19
CA TRP A 72 -1.71 -6.71 10.48
C TRP A 72 -2.90 -7.66 10.57
N ASP A 73 -3.51 -7.81 11.75
CA ASP A 73 -4.66 -8.69 11.94
C ASP A 73 -5.89 -8.27 11.12
N ARG A 74 -6.10 -6.96 10.94
CA ARG A 74 -7.16 -6.40 10.09
C ARG A 74 -6.79 -6.43 8.60
N LEU A 75 -5.51 -6.29 8.25
CA LEU A 75 -5.00 -6.26 6.88
C LEU A 75 -4.99 -7.64 6.23
N ARG A 76 -4.42 -8.64 6.91
CA ARG A 76 -4.19 -10.00 6.41
C ARG A 76 -5.40 -10.62 5.69
N PRO A 77 -6.64 -10.57 6.21
CA PRO A 77 -7.80 -11.13 5.50
C PRO A 77 -8.14 -10.37 4.20
N GLN A 78 -7.75 -9.10 4.07
CA GLN A 78 -8.01 -8.26 2.89
C GLN A 78 -7.00 -8.44 1.77
N LEU A 79 -5.88 -9.17 1.99
CA LEU A 79 -4.78 -9.26 1.01
C LEU A 79 -5.02 -10.28 -0.11
N GLY A 80 -6.08 -11.09 -0.03
CA GLY A 80 -6.44 -12.07 -1.05
C GLY A 80 -5.26 -12.96 -1.45
N ARG A 81 -4.91 -12.97 -2.75
CA ARG A 81 -3.82 -13.79 -3.32
C ARG A 81 -2.42 -13.38 -2.85
N ARG A 82 -2.23 -12.14 -2.37
CA ARG A 82 -0.94 -11.65 -1.85
C ARG A 82 -0.71 -11.98 -0.38
N ARG A 83 -1.74 -12.46 0.34
CA ARG A 83 -1.64 -12.82 1.75
C ARG A 83 -0.46 -13.77 2.04
N PRO A 84 -0.27 -14.91 1.35
CA PRO A 84 0.80 -15.84 1.69
C PRO A 84 2.20 -15.23 1.53
N PHE A 85 2.39 -14.36 0.52
CA PHE A 85 3.65 -13.65 0.31
C PHE A 85 3.99 -12.74 1.49
N TRP A 86 3.02 -11.96 1.96
CA TRP A 86 3.24 -11.05 3.10
C TRP A 86 3.35 -11.77 4.44
N GLU A 87 2.57 -12.83 4.65
CA GLU A 87 2.72 -13.71 5.82
C GLU A 87 4.12 -14.32 5.89
N PHE A 88 4.61 -14.84 4.76
CA PHE A 88 5.97 -15.38 4.66
C PHE A 88 7.04 -14.32 4.98
N LEU A 89 6.98 -13.14 4.36
CA LEU A 89 7.98 -12.09 4.59
C LEU A 89 7.98 -11.60 6.04
N ILE A 90 6.80 -11.29 6.58
CA ILE A 90 6.67 -10.80 7.96
C ILE A 90 7.09 -11.88 8.96
N GLY A 91 6.73 -13.14 8.71
CA GLY A 91 7.19 -14.28 9.52
C GLY A 91 8.71 -14.37 9.50
N ARG A 92 9.32 -14.38 8.31
CA ARG A 92 10.78 -14.47 8.16
C ARG A 92 11.51 -13.32 8.83
N TRP A 93 11.01 -12.09 8.73
CA TRP A 93 11.60 -10.94 9.41
C TRP A 93 11.52 -11.02 10.94
N ARG A 94 10.47 -11.63 11.49
CA ARG A 94 10.38 -11.90 12.95
C ARG A 94 11.40 -12.96 13.36
N ASP A 95 11.47 -14.05 12.61
CA ASP A 95 12.39 -15.16 12.91
C ASP A 95 13.86 -14.70 12.84
N ASP A 96 14.16 -13.77 11.92
CA ASP A 96 15.50 -13.18 11.76
C ASP A 96 15.77 -11.99 12.70
N GLY A 97 14.82 -11.61 13.58
CA GLY A 97 14.99 -10.52 14.54
C GLY A 97 15.05 -9.12 13.91
N LEU A 98 14.52 -8.94 12.70
CA LEU A 98 14.51 -7.66 11.98
C LEU A 98 13.33 -6.77 12.38
N ILE A 99 12.24 -7.38 12.88
CA ILE A 99 11.05 -6.68 13.37
C ILE A 99 10.63 -7.07 14.77
#